data_AF-A0A2E8LAS3-F1
#
_entry.id   AF-A0A2E8LAS3-F1
#
_cell.length_a   1.000
_cell.length_b   1.000
_cell.length_c   1.000
_cell.angle_alpha   90.00
_cell.angle_beta   90.00
_cell.angle_gamma   90.00
#
_symmetry.space_group_name_H-M   'P 1'
#
loop_
_entity.id
_entity.type
_entity.pdbx_description
1 polymer ?
#
loop_
_entity_poly.entity_id
_entity_poly.type
_entity_poly.pdbx_seq_one_letter_code
_entity_poly.pdbx_strand_id
1 'polypeptide(L)'
;MPGQPHPAGSAADAGRHPAPSGGAYRPQSDIDRDRIVEHAFEMLEEVGMADAPNRHAELLIAARGRRRDDGRVLLPRPMVEAALGRAPSTVELPGFVEGRHASTTEGFTIDGYGAVLAAIRHAHRIYDLCY
;
A
#
# COMPACT_ATOMS: atom_id res chain seq x y z
N MET A 1 -1.41 -47.88 46.56
CA MET A 1 -2.43 -47.36 45.63
C MET A 1 -1.72 -46.45 44.65
N PRO A 2 -1.47 -46.88 43.40
CA PRO A 2 -0.87 -46.00 42.39
C PRO A 2 -1.86 -44.89 42.02
N GLY A 3 -1.40 -43.64 42.04
CA GLY A 3 -2.20 -42.46 41.79
C GLY A 3 -2.78 -42.45 40.38
N GLN A 4 -4.08 -42.17 40.27
CA GLN A 4 -4.72 -41.99 38.97
C GLN A 4 -4.15 -40.75 38.26
N PRO A 5 -3.88 -40.82 36.94
CA PRO A 5 -3.51 -39.64 36.17
C PRO A 5 -4.70 -38.68 36.05
N HIS A 6 -4.46 -37.40 36.36
CA HIS A 6 -5.39 -36.32 36.10
C HIS A 6 -5.65 -36.21 34.59
N PRO A 7 -6.91 -36.13 34.12
CA PRO A 7 -7.16 -35.88 32.72
C PRO A 7 -6.67 -34.48 32.36
N ALA A 8 -5.71 -34.39 31.44
CA ALA A 8 -5.41 -33.15 30.75
C ALA A 8 -6.66 -32.78 29.94
N GLY A 9 -7.46 -31.85 30.47
CA GLY A 9 -8.55 -31.25 29.73
C GLY A 9 -7.98 -30.63 28.46
N SER A 10 -8.25 -31.25 27.32
CA SER A 10 -8.15 -30.60 26.03
C SER A 10 -9.11 -29.42 26.07
N ALA A 11 -8.57 -28.22 26.25
CA ALA A 11 -9.31 -27.00 26.04
C ALA A 11 -9.60 -26.91 24.54
N ALA A 12 -10.67 -27.59 24.13
CA ALA A 12 -11.33 -27.37 22.87
C ALA A 12 -11.49 -25.87 22.67
N ASP A 13 -11.10 -25.41 21.48
CA ASP A 13 -11.23 -24.07 20.94
C ASP A 13 -12.64 -23.51 21.18
N ALA A 14 -12.83 -22.92 22.36
CA ALA A 14 -14.10 -22.36 22.78
C ALA A 14 -14.30 -21.04 22.05
N GLY A 15 -14.95 -21.11 20.89
CA GLY A 15 -15.74 -20.02 20.32
C GLY A 15 -14.97 -18.73 20.06
N ARG A 16 -13.85 -18.78 19.34
CA ARG A 16 -13.30 -17.55 18.76
C ARG A 16 -14.21 -17.09 17.62
N HIS A 17 -15.11 -16.15 17.90
CA HIS A 17 -15.83 -15.44 16.84
C HIS A 17 -14.80 -14.82 15.87
N PRO A 18 -15.02 -14.93 14.54
CA PRO A 18 -14.13 -14.28 13.59
C PRO A 18 -14.06 -12.79 13.91
N ALA A 19 -12.86 -12.22 13.84
CA ALA A 19 -12.70 -10.79 14.03
C ALA A 19 -13.64 -10.05 13.07
N PRO A 20 -14.39 -9.04 13.53
CA PRO A 20 -15.26 -8.27 12.64
C PRO A 20 -14.40 -7.65 11.54
N SER A 21 -14.84 -7.79 10.28
CA SER A 21 -14.22 -7.10 9.16
C SER A 21 -14.41 -5.59 9.35
N GLY A 22 -13.35 -4.88 9.71
CA GLY A 22 -13.36 -3.42 9.75
C GLY A 22 -13.53 -2.85 8.34
N GLY A 23 -14.21 -1.71 8.23
CA GLY A 23 -14.28 -0.94 6.98
C GLY A 23 -13.08 0.02 6.83
N ALA A 24 -12.95 0.64 5.66
CA ALA A 24 -11.99 1.71 5.46
C ALA A 24 -12.43 2.97 6.22
N TYR A 25 -11.56 3.49 7.10
CA TYR A 25 -11.81 4.75 7.79
C TYR A 25 -11.74 5.92 6.79
N ARG A 26 -12.88 6.59 6.57
CA ARG A 26 -13.02 7.74 5.65
C ARG A 26 -13.45 8.98 6.44
N PRO A 27 -12.52 9.67 7.14
CA PRO A 27 -12.85 10.80 8.00
C PRO A 27 -13.26 12.07 7.26
N GLN A 28 -12.92 12.19 5.97
CA GLN A 28 -13.17 13.38 5.17
C GLN A 28 -14.44 13.26 4.34
N SER A 29 -15.09 14.40 4.11
CA SER A 29 -16.18 14.51 3.14
C SER A 29 -15.66 14.31 1.71
N ASP A 30 -16.54 13.88 0.80
CA ASP A 30 -16.16 13.75 -0.61
C ASP A 30 -15.76 15.11 -1.22
N ILE A 31 -16.42 16.20 -0.81
CA ILE A 31 -16.10 17.57 -1.25
C ILE A 31 -14.69 17.97 -0.82
N ASP A 32 -14.31 17.71 0.43
CA ASP A 32 -12.99 18.11 0.92
C ASP A 32 -11.88 17.24 0.32
N ARG A 33 -12.15 15.95 0.09
CA ARG A 33 -11.25 15.08 -0.69
C ARG A 33 -11.03 15.67 -2.09
N ASP A 34 -12.10 16.02 -2.80
CA ASP A 34 -12.00 16.49 -4.18
C ASP A 34 -11.24 17.81 -4.27
N ARG A 35 -11.40 18.71 -3.29
CA ARG A 35 -10.58 19.93 -3.16
C ARG A 35 -9.09 19.64 -2.99
N ILE A 36 -8.73 18.66 -2.16
CA ILE A 36 -7.33 18.26 -1.98
C ILE A 36 -6.75 17.74 -3.29
N VAL A 37 -7.52 16.91 -4.01
CA VAL A 37 -7.08 16.36 -5.31
C VAL A 37 -6.90 17.48 -6.34
N GLU A 38 -7.83 18.44 -6.40
CA GLU A 38 -7.72 19.59 -7.30
C GLU A 38 -6.46 20.40 -7.03
N HIS A 39 -6.21 20.77 -5.77
CA HIS A 39 -5.01 21.51 -5.40
C HIS A 39 -3.73 20.73 -5.66
N ALA A 40 -3.73 19.40 -5.51
CA ALA A 40 -2.58 18.58 -5.86
C ALA A 40 -2.25 18.69 -7.36
N PHE A 41 -3.26 18.65 -8.24
CA PHE A 41 -3.05 18.85 -9.67
C PHE A 41 -2.54 20.26 -10.00
N GLU A 42 -3.14 21.31 -9.41
CA GLU A 42 -2.68 22.69 -9.57
C GLU A 42 -1.21 22.85 -9.14
N MET A 43 -0.83 22.27 -8.00
CA MET A 43 0.55 22.29 -7.52
C MET A 43 1.51 21.59 -8.49
N LEU A 44 1.14 20.42 -9.02
CA LEU A 44 1.98 19.69 -9.98
C LEU A 44 2.14 20.46 -11.30
N GLU A 45 1.11 21.20 -11.73
CA GLU A 45 1.12 21.95 -12.99
C GLU A 45 1.81 23.32 -12.88
N GLU A 46 1.60 24.06 -11.81
CA GLU A 46 2.09 25.44 -11.65
C GLU A 46 3.39 25.52 -10.85
N VAL A 47 3.53 24.68 -9.82
CA VAL A 47 4.73 24.66 -8.95
C VAL A 47 5.74 23.61 -9.45
N GLY A 48 5.27 22.39 -9.74
CA GLY A 48 6.08 21.27 -10.21
C GLY A 48 7.10 20.73 -9.20
N MET A 49 7.86 19.74 -9.65
CA MET A 49 8.83 19.00 -8.84
C MET A 49 10.23 19.59 -8.95
N ALA A 50 10.86 19.86 -7.80
CA ALA A 50 12.26 20.25 -7.73
C ALA A 50 13.20 19.03 -7.70
N ASP A 51 14.48 19.25 -7.96
CA ASP A 51 15.56 18.28 -7.80
C ASP A 51 15.36 16.93 -8.52
N ALA A 52 14.61 16.95 -9.62
CA ALA A 52 14.46 15.76 -10.46
C ALA A 52 15.81 15.42 -11.11
N PRO A 53 16.36 14.20 -10.91
CA PRO A 53 17.61 13.82 -11.55
C PRO A 53 17.49 13.93 -13.07
N ASN A 54 18.54 14.43 -13.76
CA ASN A 54 18.49 14.81 -15.18
C ASN A 54 17.79 13.77 -16.08
N ARG A 55 18.16 12.49 -15.94
CA ARG A 55 17.54 11.37 -16.68
C ARG A 55 16.03 11.32 -16.51
N HIS A 56 15.52 11.46 -15.27
CA HIS A 56 14.09 11.41 -15.00
C HIS A 56 13.39 12.66 -15.54
N ALA A 57 14.03 13.81 -15.40
CA ALA A 57 13.49 15.06 -15.89
C ALA A 57 13.35 15.08 -17.42
N GLU A 58 14.32 14.53 -18.14
CA GLU A 58 14.26 14.31 -19.59
C GLU A 58 13.10 13.39 -20.00
N LEU A 59 12.93 12.27 -19.29
CA LEU A 59 11.80 11.35 -19.53
C LEU A 59 10.45 12.04 -19.30
N LEU A 60 10.33 12.83 -18.23
CA LEU A 60 9.11 13.58 -17.93
C LEU A 60 8.82 14.63 -19.02
N ILE A 61 9.83 15.36 -19.48
CA ILE A 61 9.69 16.34 -20.57
C ILE A 61 9.30 15.66 -21.88
N ALA A 62 9.93 14.54 -22.23
CA ALA A 62 9.55 13.74 -23.39
C ALA A 62 8.08 13.24 -23.29
N ALA A 63 7.60 13.03 -22.07
CA ALA A 63 6.22 12.66 -21.77
C ALA A 63 5.26 13.86 -21.59
N ARG A 64 5.61 15.05 -22.13
CA ARG A 64 4.84 16.32 -22.09
C ARG A 64 4.96 17.16 -20.80
N GLY A 65 5.87 16.80 -19.90
CA GLY A 65 6.30 17.68 -18.83
C GLY A 65 7.00 18.93 -19.38
N ARG A 66 7.09 19.99 -18.56
CA ARG A 66 7.78 21.23 -18.95
C ARG A 66 8.88 21.56 -17.96
N ARG A 67 10.01 22.09 -18.44
CA ARG A 67 11.04 22.69 -17.60
C ARG A 67 10.63 24.14 -17.30
N ARG A 68 10.64 24.52 -16.03
CA ARG A 68 10.54 25.92 -15.60
C ARG A 68 11.93 26.54 -15.46
N ASP A 69 12.01 27.86 -15.51
CA ASP A 69 13.27 28.61 -15.47
C ASP A 69 14.12 28.35 -14.21
N ASP A 70 13.48 27.99 -13.09
CA ASP A 70 14.15 27.63 -11.83
C ASP A 70 14.57 26.14 -11.76
N GLY A 71 14.49 25.41 -12.87
CA GLY A 71 14.89 24.01 -12.98
C GLY A 71 13.82 23.00 -12.60
N ARG A 72 12.67 23.43 -12.07
CA ARG A 72 11.57 22.51 -11.73
C ARG A 72 10.95 21.88 -12.97
N VAL A 73 10.43 20.66 -12.80
CA VAL A 73 9.66 19.95 -13.82
C VAL A 73 8.17 20.07 -13.50
N LEU A 74 7.45 20.81 -14.33
CA LEU A 74 6.00 20.93 -14.28
C LEU A 74 5.37 19.69 -14.91
N LEU A 75 4.30 19.19 -14.29
CA LEU A 75 3.58 17.98 -14.70
C LEU A 75 2.13 18.36 -15.01
N PRO A 76 1.80 18.65 -16.29
CA PRO A 76 0.46 19.09 -16.67
C PRO A 76 -0.60 18.06 -16.31
N ARG A 77 -1.80 18.50 -15.89
CA ARG A 77 -2.88 17.59 -15.49
C ARG A 77 -3.16 16.45 -16.49
N PRO A 78 -3.28 16.69 -17.82
CA PRO A 78 -3.54 15.60 -18.76
C PRO A 78 -2.46 14.52 -18.79
N MET A 79 -1.20 14.89 -18.53
CA MET A 79 -0.08 13.94 -18.43
C MET A 79 -0.24 13.05 -17.19
N VAL A 80 -0.59 13.66 -16.05
CA VAL A 80 -0.77 12.95 -14.77
C VAL A 80 -2.01 12.04 -14.84
N GLU A 81 -3.14 12.54 -15.35
CA GLU A 81 -4.36 11.74 -15.54
C GLU A 81 -4.13 10.56 -16.48
N ALA A 82 -3.40 10.75 -17.58
CA ALA A 82 -3.02 9.66 -18.47
C ALA A 82 -2.10 8.63 -17.79
N ALA A 83 -1.22 9.06 -16.87
CA ALA A 83 -0.39 8.15 -16.09
C ALA A 83 -1.21 7.35 -15.07
N LEU A 84 -2.14 8.01 -14.36
CA LEU A 84 -3.06 7.37 -13.42
C LEU A 84 -3.97 6.36 -14.12
N GLY A 85 -4.46 6.67 -15.33
CA GLY A 85 -5.28 5.75 -16.12
C GLY A 85 -4.55 4.49 -16.58
N ARG A 86 -3.21 4.50 -16.64
CA ARG A 86 -2.39 3.31 -16.91
C ARG A 86 -1.99 2.54 -15.65
N ALA A 87 -2.15 3.13 -14.47
CA ALA A 87 -1.74 2.51 -13.22
C ALA A 87 -2.72 1.38 -12.85
N PRO A 88 -2.23 0.16 -12.56
CA PRO A 88 -3.10 -0.92 -12.12
C PRO A 88 -3.66 -0.64 -10.72
N SER A 89 -4.94 -0.96 -10.49
CA SER A 89 -5.56 -0.87 -9.15
C SER A 89 -5.10 -1.98 -8.19
N THR A 90 -4.55 -3.06 -8.75
CA THR A 90 -4.08 -4.24 -8.02
C THR A 90 -2.73 -4.66 -8.58
N VAL A 91 -1.74 -4.84 -7.70
CA VAL A 91 -0.42 -5.38 -8.04
C VAL A 91 -0.16 -6.60 -7.16
N GLU A 92 0.26 -7.69 -7.79
CA GLU A 92 0.76 -8.88 -7.11
C GLU A 92 2.23 -8.71 -6.73
N LEU A 93 2.54 -8.96 -5.46
CA LEU A 93 3.87 -8.95 -4.88
C LEU A 93 4.25 -10.40 -4.56
N PRO A 94 5.00 -11.08 -5.44
CA PRO A 94 5.36 -12.48 -5.23
C PRO A 94 6.32 -12.62 -4.04
N GLY A 95 5.99 -13.55 -3.14
CA GLY A 95 6.88 -13.96 -2.06
C GLY A 95 7.89 -15.02 -2.53
N PHE A 96 8.93 -15.25 -1.74
CA PHE A 96 9.93 -16.29 -2.02
C PHE A 96 9.38 -17.72 -1.93
N VAL A 97 8.27 -17.92 -1.23
CA VAL A 97 7.61 -19.22 -1.05
C VAL A 97 6.36 -19.26 -1.92
N GLU A 98 6.25 -20.31 -2.73
CA GLU A 98 5.08 -20.54 -3.57
C GLU A 98 3.80 -20.58 -2.70
N GLY A 99 2.75 -19.92 -3.18
CA GLY A 99 1.49 -19.77 -2.44
C GLY A 99 1.54 -18.75 -1.29
N ARG A 100 2.64 -18.00 -1.09
CA ARG A 100 2.75 -16.90 -0.13
C ARG A 100 3.00 -15.55 -0.81
N HIS A 101 2.12 -15.17 -1.74
CA HIS A 101 2.11 -13.86 -2.38
C HIS A 101 1.19 -12.89 -1.64
N ALA A 102 1.35 -11.59 -1.91
CA ALA A 102 0.46 -10.56 -1.38
C ALA A 102 -0.03 -9.64 -2.51
N SER A 103 -1.29 -9.20 -2.46
CA SER A 103 -1.89 -8.34 -3.48
C SER A 103 -2.38 -7.04 -2.86
N THR A 104 -2.23 -5.90 -3.54
CA THR A 104 -2.51 -4.56 -2.96
C THR A 104 -3.97 -4.29 -2.55
N THR A 105 -4.93 -5.15 -2.88
CA THR A 105 -6.38 -4.87 -2.78
C THR A 105 -7.11 -5.68 -1.71
N GLU A 106 -6.58 -6.83 -1.27
CA GLU A 106 -7.28 -7.72 -0.33
C GLU A 106 -7.10 -7.34 1.13
N GLY A 107 -7.36 -6.09 1.53
CA GLY A 107 -7.44 -5.70 2.95
C GLY A 107 -6.27 -6.14 3.84
N PHE A 108 -5.13 -6.41 3.24
CA PHE A 108 -3.96 -6.99 3.86
C PHE A 108 -3.10 -5.85 4.40
N THR A 109 -2.68 -5.98 5.66
CA THR A 109 -1.61 -5.16 6.17
C THR A 109 -0.32 -5.85 5.76
N ILE A 110 0.49 -5.21 4.90
CA ILE A 110 1.91 -5.53 4.87
C ILE A 110 2.43 -5.03 6.22
N ASP A 111 2.64 -5.96 7.14
CA ASP A 111 3.28 -5.67 8.43
C ASP A 111 4.77 -5.43 8.12
N GLY A 112 5.06 -4.24 7.57
CA GLY A 112 6.38 -3.73 7.35
C GLY A 112 6.93 -3.30 8.70
N TYR A 113 7.81 -4.10 9.30
CA TYR A 113 8.58 -3.66 10.46
C TYR A 113 9.66 -2.68 9.98
N GLY A 114 9.26 -1.44 9.70
CA GLY A 114 10.10 -0.42 9.06
C GLY A 114 10.55 -0.81 7.63
N ALA A 115 11.38 0.04 7.01
CA ALA A 115 11.86 -0.12 5.63
C ALA A 115 12.77 -1.35 5.37
N VAL A 116 12.81 -2.35 6.27
CA VAL A 116 13.79 -3.43 6.24
C VAL A 116 13.17 -4.84 6.25
N LEU A 117 11.91 -5.04 6.66
CA LEU A 117 11.30 -6.37 6.66
C LEU A 117 9.81 -6.31 6.31
N ALA A 118 9.42 -6.92 5.18
CA ALA A 118 8.02 -7.15 4.83
C ALA A 118 7.58 -8.54 5.33
N ALA A 119 6.53 -8.59 6.16
CA ALA A 119 5.85 -9.83 6.52
C ALA A 119 4.44 -9.85 5.92
N ILE A 120 4.07 -10.96 5.27
CA ILE A 120 2.73 -11.20 4.71
C ILE A 120 1.92 -11.97 5.75
N ARG A 121 0.82 -11.36 6.23
CA ARG A 121 -0.13 -12.02 7.14
C ARG A 121 -1.21 -12.73 6.34
N HIS A 122 -1.15 -14.07 6.25
CA HIS A 122 -2.31 -14.87 5.83
C HIS A 122 -3.28 -15.05 7.01
N ALA A 123 -4.58 -15.04 6.70
CA ALA A 123 -5.73 -14.95 7.62
C ALA A 123 -5.79 -15.95 8.80
N HIS A 124 -4.85 -16.90 8.97
CA HIS A 124 -4.95 -17.92 10.02
C HIS A 124 -3.66 -18.33 10.75
N ARG A 125 -2.48 -17.72 10.53
CA ARG A 125 -1.29 -18.05 11.36
C ARG A 125 -0.41 -16.84 11.63
N ILE A 126 -0.26 -16.53 12.92
CA ILE A 126 0.70 -15.58 13.47
C ILE A 126 2.03 -16.35 13.62
N TYR A 127 3.02 -15.95 12.82
CA TYR A 127 4.45 -16.33 12.81
C TYR A 127 4.81 -17.82 12.72
N ASP A 128 5.51 -18.18 11.65
CA ASP A 128 6.69 -19.04 11.80
C ASP A 128 7.88 -18.20 11.30
N LEU A 129 8.86 -17.97 12.18
CA LEU A 129 10.09 -17.28 11.82
C LEU A 129 10.84 -18.18 10.86
N CYS A 130 10.86 -17.84 9.57
CA CYS A 130 11.83 -18.43 8.66
C CYS A 130 13.23 -17.95 9.09
N TYR A 131 13.95 -18.82 9.79
CA TYR A 131 15.41 -18.83 9.73
C TYR A 131 15.84 -19.72 8.57
#